data_AF-A0A534QFS7-F1
#
_entry.id   AF-A0A534QFS7-F1
#
_cell.length_a   1.000
_cell.length_b   1.000
_cell.length_c   1.000
_cell.angle_alpha   90.00
_cell.angle_beta   90.00
_cell.angle_gamma   90.00
#
_symmetry.space_group_name_H-M   'P 1'
#
loop_
_entity.id
_entity.type
_entity.pdbx_description
1 polymer ?
#
loop_
_entity_poly.entity_id
_entity_poly.type
_entity_poly.pdbx_seq_one_letter_code
_entity_poly.pdbx_strand_id
1 'polypeptide(L)'
;MARTPSRPTGCRSRPRSSSTRRRRRRVSAAPRHSRAVGDRHAPAAVSETRSPASDALRALAAPLGLRVDGVRPDTIARLGGLVLLGLLFAAYLGAWPLFDPDEGRNAEVAREMLVGGDWTVPHFNGLPYLDKPVLFFWLVAAAFRVLGVGEVAARLPAALAAIATVVFTAALGTRLIGRSRALVAAGVVATTPMMLVFGRLAIFDVPLTAFITAALYCLVRARLDGAPMRWWPAAGLAMGLAVLTKGPVGVAVPLLAWAAARGALPRPAGRAGVVPLVLALLAGALPVVPWLVAAATREPDFLRYALVDETALRFLSPARFHRAGPVYFYATVLPWALGVWTVVLAASAGPLVRLWREGAPEAAAVGFAARAAAIIVLFFSLSASKRRNTCSRRSCRSRSSPRLASRRRPPALPPRWPRPADPPCSLASSLSRWQLRRLTSRAASSSS
;
A
#
# COMPACT_ATOMS: atom_id res chain seq x y z
N MET A 1 -58.44 30.56 -67.86
CA MET A 1 -58.60 31.07 -66.49
C MET A 1 -57.40 31.98 -66.15
N ALA A 2 -57.51 32.96 -65.25
CA ALA A 2 -58.13 34.25 -65.54
C ALA A 2 -57.50 35.41 -64.71
N ARG A 3 -57.26 36.55 -65.38
CA ARG A 3 -57.06 37.92 -64.87
C ARG A 3 -55.82 38.28 -64.00
N THR A 4 -55.31 39.48 -64.30
CA THR A 4 -54.36 40.37 -63.59
C THR A 4 -55.14 41.26 -62.56
N PRO A 5 -54.61 42.30 -61.85
CA PRO A 5 -53.34 43.04 -62.02
C PRO A 5 -52.62 43.65 -60.78
N SER A 6 -51.55 44.43 -61.05
CA SER A 6 -51.10 45.68 -60.35
C SER A 6 -50.24 45.66 -59.06
N ARG A 7 -49.43 46.72 -58.90
CA ARG A 7 -48.58 47.11 -57.74
C ARG A 7 -49.29 48.18 -56.89
N PRO A 8 -48.74 48.62 -55.72
CA PRO A 8 -48.15 49.98 -55.69
C PRO A 8 -46.84 50.11 -54.86
N THR A 9 -46.57 51.27 -54.22
CA THR A 9 -45.23 51.85 -53.96
C THR A 9 -45.08 52.64 -52.64
N GLY A 10 -43.82 52.90 -52.21
CA GLY A 10 -43.44 53.94 -51.21
C GLY A 10 -43.12 53.44 -49.78
N CYS A 11 -42.54 54.22 -48.85
CA CYS A 11 -41.97 55.58 -48.94
C CYS A 11 -41.00 55.90 -47.76
N ARG A 12 -40.45 57.13 -47.75
CA ARG A 12 -39.53 57.86 -46.82
C ARG A 12 -39.66 57.52 -45.30
N SER A 13 -38.67 57.74 -44.41
CA SER A 13 -37.98 59.04 -44.14
C SER A 13 -36.84 58.97 -43.07
N ARG A 14 -36.07 60.07 -42.89
CA ARG A 14 -35.22 60.37 -41.70
C ARG A 14 -35.84 61.51 -40.87
N PRO A 15 -35.71 61.46 -39.52
CA PRO A 15 -35.29 62.59 -38.66
C PRO A 15 -34.35 62.09 -37.50
N ARG A 16 -33.80 62.84 -36.51
CA ARG A 16 -33.45 64.26 -36.21
C ARG A 16 -32.39 64.17 -35.06
N SER A 17 -31.17 64.73 -35.14
CA SER A 17 -30.72 66.11 -34.82
C SER A 17 -30.28 66.36 -33.35
N SER A 18 -29.55 67.47 -33.12
CA SER A 18 -28.90 67.97 -31.86
C SER A 18 -27.79 67.08 -31.27
N SER A 19 -26.58 67.52 -30.91
CA SER A 19 -25.89 68.84 -30.85
C SER A 19 -26.07 69.73 -29.61
N THR A 20 -24.97 69.92 -28.86
CA THR A 20 -24.80 71.01 -27.88
C THR A 20 -23.32 71.42 -27.75
N ARG A 21 -23.07 72.72 -27.77
CA ARG A 21 -21.82 73.40 -27.36
C ARG A 21 -21.81 73.55 -25.81
N ARG A 22 -20.80 74.02 -25.05
CA ARG A 22 -19.53 74.74 -25.35
C ARG A 22 -18.59 74.84 -24.09
N ARG A 23 -17.26 74.91 -24.35
CA ARG A 23 -16.24 75.85 -23.77
C ARG A 23 -15.63 75.69 -22.34
N ARG A 24 -14.36 76.15 -22.29
CA ARG A 24 -13.42 76.48 -21.17
C ARG A 24 -12.57 75.29 -20.68
N ARG A 25 -11.26 75.44 -20.38
CA ARG A 25 -10.34 76.63 -20.42
C ARG A 25 -8.89 76.17 -20.76
N ARG A 26 -7.99 77.10 -21.17
CA ARG A 26 -6.54 76.86 -21.42
C ARG A 26 -5.70 76.97 -20.13
N VAL A 27 -4.69 76.12 -19.98
CA VAL A 27 -3.30 76.41 -19.51
C VAL A 27 -2.41 75.34 -20.19
N SER A 28 -1.58 75.67 -21.19
CA SER A 28 -0.19 76.15 -21.12
C SER A 28 0.79 75.18 -20.44
N ALA A 29 1.89 74.84 -21.11
CA ALA A 29 2.92 73.91 -20.61
C ALA A 29 4.12 74.65 -19.99
N ALA A 30 4.87 73.94 -19.13
CA ALA A 30 6.13 74.38 -18.51
C ALA A 30 7.12 73.18 -18.46
N PRO A 31 8.44 73.41 -18.32
CA PRO A 31 9.45 72.48 -18.85
C PRO A 31 9.91 71.36 -17.91
N ARG A 32 10.62 70.38 -18.49
CA ARG A 32 11.33 69.31 -17.80
C ARG A 32 12.57 69.86 -17.06
N HIS A 33 12.78 69.43 -15.82
CA HIS A 33 14.11 69.42 -15.20
C HIS A 33 14.49 68.02 -14.76
N SER A 34 15.71 67.61 -15.08
CA SER A 34 16.33 66.38 -14.62
C SER A 34 16.80 66.50 -13.18
N ARG A 35 16.60 65.46 -12.38
CA ARG A 35 17.38 65.19 -11.17
C ARG A 35 17.84 63.75 -11.20
N ALA A 36 19.13 63.54 -11.34
CA ALA A 36 19.76 62.26 -11.03
C ALA A 36 19.94 62.17 -9.51
N VAL A 37 19.46 61.09 -8.91
CA VAL A 37 19.83 60.66 -7.56
C VAL A 37 20.20 59.19 -7.68
N GLY A 38 21.49 58.89 -7.63
CA GLY A 38 22.03 57.55 -7.77
C GLY A 38 22.60 57.05 -6.46
N ASP A 39 21.74 56.55 -5.57
CA ASP A 39 22.17 55.93 -4.31
C ASP A 39 22.20 54.40 -4.40
N ARG A 40 23.40 53.86 -4.17
CA ARG A 40 23.71 52.44 -4.36
C ARG A 40 23.12 51.62 -3.21
N HIS A 41 21.90 51.13 -3.38
CA HIS A 41 21.36 50.08 -2.52
C HIS A 41 22.15 48.79 -2.74
N ALA A 42 23.14 48.56 -1.87
CA ALA A 42 23.77 47.25 -1.74
C ALA A 42 22.69 46.21 -1.39
N PRO A 43 22.73 44.98 -1.96
CA PRO A 43 21.77 43.96 -1.63
C PRO A 43 21.91 43.61 -0.14
N ALA A 44 20.86 43.87 0.64
CA ALA A 44 20.84 43.53 2.05
C ALA A 44 21.11 42.03 2.21
N ALA A 45 22.16 41.69 2.97
CA ALA A 45 22.54 40.30 3.21
C ALA A 45 21.37 39.58 3.90
N VAL A 46 20.72 38.66 3.18
CA VAL A 46 19.64 37.83 3.74
C VAL A 46 20.26 36.96 4.82
N SER A 47 20.01 37.31 6.08
CA SER A 47 20.44 36.53 7.22
C SER A 47 19.70 35.19 7.21
N GLU A 48 20.41 34.12 6.84
CA GLU A 48 19.86 32.76 6.96
C GLU A 48 19.44 32.52 8.41
N THR A 49 18.14 32.37 8.63
CA THR A 49 17.56 32.11 9.94
C THR A 49 17.99 30.72 10.40
N ARG A 50 19.04 30.70 11.24
CA ARG A 50 19.69 29.49 11.73
C ARG A 50 18.66 28.55 12.35
N SER A 51 18.63 27.31 11.87
CA SER A 51 17.70 26.30 12.38
C SER A 51 18.34 25.56 13.55
N PRO A 52 17.61 25.30 14.65
CA PRO A 52 18.12 24.47 15.75
C PRO A 52 18.63 23.09 15.29
N ALA A 53 18.07 22.53 14.20
CA ALA A 53 18.51 21.27 13.62
C ALA A 53 19.89 21.35 12.93
N SER A 54 20.22 22.47 12.28
CA SER A 54 21.56 22.68 11.68
C SER A 54 22.63 22.99 12.73
N ASP A 55 22.24 23.50 13.88
CA ASP A 55 23.16 23.84 14.96
C ASP A 55 23.45 22.62 15.84
N ALA A 56 22.41 21.84 16.19
CA ALA A 56 22.56 20.54 16.86
C ALA A 56 23.40 19.55 16.04
N LEU A 57 23.20 19.47 14.72
CA LEU A 57 23.99 18.55 13.90
C LEU A 57 25.46 19.01 13.72
N ARG A 58 25.73 20.33 13.71
CA ARG A 58 27.12 20.83 13.73
C ARG A 58 27.79 20.57 15.09
N ALA A 59 27.07 20.67 16.20
CA ALA A 59 27.58 20.29 17.51
C ALA A 59 27.94 18.78 17.60
N LEU A 60 27.13 17.91 16.99
CA LEU A 60 27.42 16.46 16.89
C LEU A 60 28.56 16.13 15.92
N ALA A 61 28.73 16.91 14.85
CA ALA A 61 29.77 16.68 13.83
C ALA A 61 31.15 17.22 14.24
N ALA A 62 31.21 18.25 15.08
CA ALA A 62 32.46 18.86 15.57
C ALA A 62 33.45 17.86 16.20
N PRO A 63 33.09 16.99 17.17
CA PRO A 63 34.02 16.01 17.75
C PRO A 63 34.43 14.89 16.78
N LEU A 64 33.77 14.78 15.62
CA LEU A 64 34.09 13.81 14.56
C LEU A 64 34.93 14.43 13.43
N GLY A 65 35.30 15.71 13.51
CA GLY A 65 36.04 16.44 12.47
C GLY A 65 35.25 16.67 11.16
N LEU A 66 33.95 16.34 11.13
CA LEU A 66 33.12 16.40 9.93
C LEU A 66 32.61 17.82 9.71
N ARG A 67 33.10 18.51 8.67
CA ARG A 67 32.54 19.78 8.22
C ARG A 67 31.18 19.56 7.54
N VAL A 68 30.11 20.06 8.16
CA VAL A 68 28.75 19.99 7.61
C VAL A 68 28.27 21.39 7.21
N ASP A 69 28.88 21.90 6.15
CA ASP A 69 28.54 23.18 5.54
C ASP A 69 27.49 23.00 4.43
N GLY A 70 26.61 24.00 4.24
CA GLY A 70 25.61 24.02 3.16
C GLY A 70 24.45 23.01 3.26
N VAL A 71 24.46 22.07 4.21
CA VAL A 71 23.36 21.08 4.35
C VAL A 71 22.10 21.75 4.91
N ARG A 72 21.10 21.92 4.04
CA ARG A 72 19.79 22.46 4.41
C ARG A 72 19.20 21.70 5.61
N PRO A 73 18.64 22.38 6.64
CA PRO A 73 17.99 21.73 7.79
C PRO A 73 16.90 20.72 7.37
N ASP A 74 16.30 21.01 6.22
CA ASP A 74 15.29 20.20 5.56
C ASP A 74 15.78 18.80 5.12
N THR A 75 17.08 18.67 4.84
CA THR A 75 17.76 17.40 4.54
C THR A 75 18.13 16.67 5.83
N ILE A 76 18.62 17.40 6.84
CA ILE A 76 18.93 16.86 8.17
C ILE A 76 17.71 16.16 8.78
N ALA A 77 16.54 16.82 8.76
CA ALA A 77 15.30 16.26 9.28
C ALA A 77 14.84 14.99 8.53
N ARG A 78 15.12 14.88 7.23
CA ARG A 78 14.80 13.68 6.42
C ARG A 78 15.76 12.53 6.73
N LEU A 79 17.06 12.80 6.83
CA LEU A 79 18.07 11.80 7.16
C LEU A 79 17.87 11.28 8.59
N GLY A 80 17.71 12.17 9.58
CA GLY A 80 17.39 11.78 10.96
C GLY A 80 16.08 10.99 11.06
N GLY A 81 15.05 11.38 10.29
CA GLY A 81 13.80 10.62 10.20
C GLY A 81 13.98 9.22 9.59
N LEU A 82 14.79 9.07 8.52
CA LEU A 82 15.09 7.77 7.93
C LEU A 82 15.95 6.89 8.85
N VAL A 83 16.93 7.46 9.56
CA VAL A 83 17.71 6.75 10.58
C VAL A 83 16.82 6.29 11.73
N LEU A 84 15.91 7.14 12.22
CA LEU A 84 14.96 6.77 13.27
C LEU A 84 14.02 5.64 12.81
N LEU A 85 13.53 5.67 11.58
CA LEU A 85 12.70 4.59 11.01
C LEU A 85 13.52 3.31 10.78
N GLY A 86 14.79 3.43 10.38
CA GLY A 86 15.73 2.31 10.28
C GLY A 86 15.95 1.63 11.64
N LEU A 87 16.29 2.40 12.68
CA LEU A 87 16.39 1.92 14.05
C LEU A 87 15.07 1.27 14.51
N LEU A 88 13.93 1.92 14.22
CA LEU A 88 12.63 1.43 14.63
C LEU A 88 12.31 0.04 14.04
N PHE A 89 12.53 -0.16 12.74
CA PHE A 89 12.15 -1.41 12.07
C PHE A 89 13.27 -2.46 11.94
N ALA A 90 14.54 -2.11 12.14
CA ALA A 90 15.67 -3.04 12.04
C ALA A 90 16.37 -3.37 13.39
N ALA A 91 16.16 -2.60 14.47
CA ALA A 91 16.71 -2.96 15.77
C ALA A 91 16.15 -4.31 16.26
N TYR A 92 17.04 -5.18 16.74
CA TYR A 92 16.73 -6.52 17.27
C TYR A 92 16.00 -7.46 16.29
N LEU A 93 16.06 -7.20 14.98
CA LEU A 93 15.32 -7.97 13.95
C LEU A 93 15.68 -9.46 13.90
N GLY A 94 16.92 -9.80 14.28
CA GLY A 94 17.42 -11.18 14.42
C GLY A 94 17.52 -11.69 15.86
N ALA A 95 17.00 -10.97 16.86
CA ALA A 95 17.16 -11.35 18.28
C ALA A 95 16.20 -12.46 18.74
N TRP A 96 15.31 -12.92 17.87
CA TRP A 96 14.27 -13.92 18.15
C TRP A 96 14.13 -14.86 16.95
N PRO A 97 13.91 -16.19 17.16
CA PRO A 97 13.62 -17.13 16.07
C PRO A 97 12.40 -16.73 15.23
N LEU A 98 12.25 -17.33 14.06
CA LEU A 98 11.06 -17.15 13.20
C LEU A 98 9.81 -17.75 13.85
N PHE A 99 8.69 -17.01 13.86
CA PHE A 99 7.43 -17.46 14.44
C PHE A 99 6.57 -18.27 13.46
N ASP A 100 6.23 -19.49 13.87
CA ASP A 100 5.31 -20.36 13.15
C ASP A 100 3.83 -19.88 13.21
N PRO A 101 3.02 -20.21 12.20
CA PRO A 101 3.34 -20.99 10.99
C PRO A 101 3.61 -20.10 9.77
N ASP A 102 3.66 -18.78 9.91
CA ASP A 102 3.76 -17.84 8.79
C ASP A 102 5.22 -17.42 8.49
N GLU A 103 6.08 -17.09 9.47
CA GLU A 103 7.45 -16.67 9.16
C GLU A 103 8.33 -17.81 8.66
N GLY A 104 8.39 -18.93 9.41
CA GLY A 104 9.25 -20.07 9.09
C GLY A 104 8.98 -20.63 7.70
N ARG A 105 7.71 -20.81 7.33
CA ARG A 105 7.29 -21.21 5.98
C ARG A 105 7.69 -20.20 4.90
N ASN A 106 7.53 -18.90 5.13
CA ASN A 106 7.87 -17.91 4.11
C ASN A 106 9.39 -17.80 3.89
N ALA A 107 10.17 -17.94 4.96
CA ALA A 107 11.63 -18.03 4.90
C ALA A 107 12.08 -19.31 4.17
N GLU A 108 11.52 -20.47 4.52
CA GLU A 108 11.92 -21.75 3.91
C GLU A 108 11.59 -21.80 2.41
N VAL A 109 10.43 -21.30 1.99
CA VAL A 109 10.10 -21.18 0.54
C VAL A 109 11.13 -20.31 -0.20
N ALA A 110 11.58 -19.22 0.41
CA ALA A 110 12.61 -18.36 -0.18
C ALA A 110 14.02 -18.99 -0.13
N ARG A 111 14.29 -19.86 0.85
CA ARG A 111 15.53 -20.64 0.96
C ARG A 111 15.59 -21.74 -0.12
N GLU A 112 14.50 -22.49 -0.30
CA GLU A 112 14.34 -23.46 -1.40
C GLU A 112 14.48 -22.78 -2.76
N MET A 113 13.87 -21.61 -2.95
CA MET A 113 14.00 -20.80 -4.18
C MET A 113 15.45 -20.37 -4.46
N LEU A 114 16.19 -19.92 -3.43
CA LEU A 114 17.59 -19.52 -3.58
C LEU A 114 18.52 -20.71 -3.88
N VAL A 115 18.30 -21.85 -3.21
CA VAL A 115 19.17 -23.04 -3.31
C VAL A 115 18.87 -23.88 -4.56
N GLY A 116 17.59 -24.09 -4.88
CA GLY A 116 17.15 -24.84 -6.06
C GLY A 116 17.21 -24.03 -7.36
N GLY A 117 17.37 -22.71 -7.28
CA GLY A 117 17.52 -21.83 -8.44
C GLY A 117 16.25 -21.59 -9.27
N ASP A 118 15.09 -22.16 -8.90
CA ASP A 118 13.82 -21.84 -9.58
C ASP A 118 13.16 -20.60 -8.98
N TRP A 119 13.40 -19.45 -9.61
CA TRP A 119 12.72 -18.19 -9.32
C TRP A 119 11.30 -18.10 -9.89
N THR A 120 10.78 -19.15 -10.53
CA THR A 120 9.44 -19.16 -11.16
C THR A 120 8.38 -19.78 -10.24
N VAL A 121 8.57 -21.04 -9.83
CA VAL A 121 7.61 -21.78 -9.01
C VAL A 121 8.13 -21.88 -7.57
N PRO A 122 7.48 -21.25 -6.58
CA PRO A 122 7.86 -21.42 -5.18
C PRO A 122 7.66 -22.88 -4.76
N HIS A 123 8.56 -23.41 -3.91
CA HIS A 123 8.47 -24.76 -3.35
C HIS A 123 8.48 -24.69 -1.82
N PHE A 124 7.83 -25.66 -1.15
CA PHE A 124 7.84 -25.82 0.30
C PHE A 124 7.92 -27.31 0.65
N ASN A 125 8.98 -27.69 1.37
CA ASN A 125 9.41 -29.07 1.59
C ASN A 125 9.52 -29.85 0.26
N GLY A 126 10.08 -29.24 -0.79
CA GLY A 126 10.25 -29.85 -2.11
C GLY A 126 8.97 -30.01 -2.94
N LEU A 127 7.82 -29.51 -2.47
CA LEU A 127 6.54 -29.56 -3.18
C LEU A 127 6.11 -28.16 -3.62
N PRO A 128 5.61 -27.94 -4.85
CA PRO A 128 5.19 -26.62 -5.30
C PRO A 128 4.19 -25.94 -4.36
N TYR A 129 4.45 -24.68 -4.04
CA TYR A 129 3.73 -23.88 -3.06
C TYR A 129 2.91 -22.79 -3.76
N LEU A 130 1.76 -23.20 -4.27
CA LEU A 130 0.92 -22.40 -5.16
C LEU A 130 -0.03 -21.43 -4.43
N ASP A 131 0.01 -21.36 -3.09
CA ASP A 131 -0.90 -20.52 -2.31
C ASP A 131 -0.65 -19.02 -2.56
N LYS A 132 0.59 -18.59 -2.80
CA LYS A 132 1.01 -17.18 -2.77
C LYS A 132 1.84 -16.82 -4.01
N PRO A 133 1.65 -15.63 -4.60
CA PRO A 133 2.49 -15.16 -5.69
C PRO A 133 3.87 -14.70 -5.19
N VAL A 134 4.80 -14.58 -6.13
CA VAL A 134 6.22 -14.81 -5.87
C VAL A 134 6.99 -13.65 -5.24
N LEU A 135 6.52 -12.40 -5.33
CA LEU A 135 7.37 -11.22 -5.09
C LEU A 135 7.99 -11.19 -3.69
N PHE A 136 7.26 -11.65 -2.67
CA PHE A 136 7.81 -11.69 -1.31
C PHE A 136 8.95 -12.71 -1.18
N PHE A 137 8.84 -13.88 -1.83
CA PHE A 137 9.91 -14.88 -1.86
C PHE A 137 11.13 -14.36 -2.63
N TRP A 138 10.94 -13.64 -3.74
CA TRP A 138 12.04 -12.97 -4.45
C TRP A 138 12.79 -11.97 -3.56
N LEU A 139 12.07 -11.14 -2.81
CA LEU A 139 12.68 -10.15 -1.92
C LEU A 139 13.45 -10.81 -0.76
N VAL A 140 12.92 -11.90 -0.18
CA VAL A 140 13.61 -12.66 0.88
C VAL A 140 14.80 -13.44 0.33
N ALA A 141 14.67 -14.12 -0.82
CA ALA A 141 15.76 -14.86 -1.47
C ALA A 141 16.89 -13.92 -1.92
N ALA A 142 16.57 -12.70 -2.37
CA ALA A 142 17.55 -11.66 -2.64
C ALA A 142 18.26 -11.18 -1.36
N ALA A 143 17.53 -11.00 -0.25
CA ALA A 143 18.13 -10.66 1.04
C ALA A 143 19.06 -11.79 1.55
N PHE A 144 18.64 -13.06 1.44
CA PHE A 144 19.49 -14.23 1.74
C PHE A 144 20.75 -14.29 0.88
N ARG A 145 20.68 -13.91 -0.39
CA ARG A 145 21.84 -13.87 -1.29
C ARG A 145 22.87 -12.80 -0.91
N VAL A 146 22.45 -11.74 -0.22
CA VAL A 146 23.32 -10.60 0.17
C VAL A 146 23.82 -10.71 1.61
N LEU A 147 23.00 -11.23 2.53
CA LEU A 147 23.26 -11.24 3.97
C LEU A 147 23.43 -12.65 4.58
N GLY A 148 23.30 -13.69 3.77
CA GLY A 148 23.20 -15.08 4.23
C GLY A 148 21.77 -15.45 4.69
N VAL A 149 21.54 -16.76 4.85
CA VAL A 149 20.26 -17.28 5.34
C VAL A 149 20.16 -17.06 6.86
N GLY A 150 19.16 -16.30 7.30
CA GLY A 150 18.93 -15.99 8.72
C GLY A 150 17.78 -15.02 8.95
N GLU A 151 17.40 -14.83 10.22
CA GLU A 151 16.20 -14.09 10.66
C GLU A 151 16.18 -12.63 10.20
N VAL A 152 17.35 -11.95 10.26
CA VAL A 152 17.49 -10.56 9.81
C VAL A 152 17.13 -10.44 8.33
N ALA A 153 17.68 -11.33 7.49
CA ALA A 153 17.45 -11.33 6.06
C ALA A 153 16.02 -11.75 5.69
N ALA A 154 15.42 -12.71 6.44
CA ALA A 154 14.03 -13.12 6.27
C ALA A 154 13.03 -11.96 6.53
N ARG A 155 13.33 -11.10 7.52
CA ARG A 155 12.45 -10.00 7.94
C ARG A 155 12.75 -8.67 7.25
N LEU A 156 13.96 -8.47 6.71
CA LEU A 156 14.39 -7.22 6.08
C LEU A 156 13.40 -6.68 5.01
N PRO A 157 12.82 -7.50 4.10
CA PRO A 157 11.81 -7.00 3.15
C PRO A 157 10.57 -6.40 3.80
N ALA A 158 10.12 -6.92 4.95
CA ALA A 158 8.98 -6.38 5.69
C ALA A 158 9.36 -5.09 6.44
N ALA A 159 10.59 -5.00 6.98
CA ALA A 159 11.10 -3.78 7.61
C ALA A 159 11.24 -2.63 6.59
N LEU A 160 11.82 -2.90 5.42
CA LEU A 160 11.89 -1.92 4.33
C LEU A 160 10.51 -1.51 3.82
N ALA A 161 9.54 -2.44 3.76
CA ALA A 161 8.16 -2.13 3.41
C ALA A 161 7.44 -1.28 4.48
N ALA A 162 7.74 -1.47 5.77
CA ALA A 162 7.20 -0.63 6.84
C ALA A 162 7.70 0.82 6.70
N ILE A 163 9.01 0.99 6.49
CA ILE A 163 9.64 2.29 6.21
C ILE A 163 9.02 2.93 4.96
N ALA A 164 8.87 2.17 3.87
CA ALA A 164 8.23 2.65 2.65
C ALA A 164 6.77 3.08 2.88
N THR A 165 5.99 2.31 3.67
CA THR A 165 4.61 2.66 4.03
C THR A 165 4.55 4.01 4.76
N VAL A 166 5.43 4.22 5.75
CA VAL A 166 5.53 5.50 6.47
C VAL A 166 5.92 6.66 5.55
N VAL A 167 6.90 6.44 4.65
CA VAL A 167 7.34 7.45 3.67
C VAL A 167 6.24 7.80 2.67
N PHE A 168 5.50 6.83 2.14
CA PHE A 168 4.35 7.11 1.26
C PHE A 168 3.19 7.78 2.01
N THR A 169 2.96 7.45 3.29
CA THR A 169 2.02 8.21 4.14
C THR A 169 2.45 9.66 4.31
N ALA A 170 3.72 9.94 4.56
CA ALA A 170 4.25 11.31 4.64
C ALA A 170 4.09 12.05 3.31
N ALA A 171 4.38 11.40 2.18
CA ALA A 171 4.27 11.99 0.84
C ALA A 171 2.80 12.28 0.45
N LEU A 172 1.88 11.37 0.76
CA LEU A 172 0.45 11.52 0.57
C LEU A 172 -0.12 12.62 1.46
N GLY A 173 0.17 12.60 2.76
CA GLY A 173 -0.23 13.64 3.71
C GLY A 173 0.28 15.02 3.29
N THR A 174 1.51 15.13 2.78
CA THR A 174 2.09 16.41 2.35
C THR A 174 1.31 17.05 1.20
N ARG A 175 0.61 16.24 0.38
CA ARG A 175 -0.28 16.73 -0.68
C ARG A 175 -1.72 17.02 -0.24
N LEU A 176 -2.13 16.55 0.94
CA LEU A 176 -3.52 16.62 1.40
C LEU A 176 -3.75 17.55 2.62
N ILE A 177 -2.81 17.59 3.57
CA ILE A 177 -2.95 18.30 4.86
C ILE A 177 -1.76 19.22 5.20
N GLY A 178 -0.80 19.34 4.27
CA GLY A 178 0.45 20.09 4.48
C GLY A 178 1.52 19.30 5.23
N ARG A 179 2.78 19.68 5.03
CA ARG A 179 3.95 18.87 5.44
C ARG A 179 4.03 18.59 6.95
N SER A 180 3.83 19.59 7.81
CA SER A 180 3.98 19.41 9.26
C SER A 180 2.98 18.39 9.80
N ARG A 181 1.72 18.46 9.38
CA ARG A 181 0.67 17.49 9.74
C ARG A 181 0.93 16.11 9.11
N ALA A 182 1.53 16.06 7.93
CA ALA A 182 1.92 14.81 7.27
C ALA A 182 3.04 14.06 8.00
N LEU A 183 4.00 14.77 8.61
CA LEU A 183 5.03 14.17 9.45
C LEU A 183 4.43 13.58 10.74
N VAL A 184 3.43 14.25 11.34
CA VAL A 184 2.66 13.69 12.46
C VAL A 184 1.91 12.41 12.02
N ALA A 185 1.20 12.44 10.89
CA ALA A 185 0.49 11.27 10.35
C ALA A 185 1.45 10.10 10.02
N ALA A 186 2.66 10.39 9.55
CA ALA A 186 3.71 9.39 9.35
C ALA A 186 4.21 8.80 10.68
N GLY A 187 4.41 9.63 11.71
CA GLY A 187 4.74 9.20 13.06
C GLY A 187 3.65 8.32 13.70
N VAL A 188 2.37 8.64 13.48
CA VAL A 188 1.22 7.80 13.88
C VAL A 188 1.31 6.42 13.24
N VAL A 189 1.55 6.32 11.93
CA VAL A 189 1.70 5.02 11.24
C VAL A 189 2.95 4.27 11.71
N ALA A 190 4.08 4.96 11.89
CA ALA A 190 5.32 4.35 12.36
C ALA A 190 5.19 3.76 13.77
N THR A 191 4.45 4.42 14.66
CA THR A 191 4.25 4.01 16.06
C THR A 191 2.98 3.17 16.29
N THR A 192 2.19 2.92 15.24
CA THR A 192 1.00 2.05 15.32
C THR A 192 1.43 0.63 15.71
N PRO A 193 0.93 0.03 16.80
CA PRO A 193 1.38 -1.27 17.30
C PRO A 193 1.36 -2.38 16.25
N MET A 194 0.32 -2.43 15.41
CA MET A 194 0.25 -3.42 14.33
C MET A 194 1.33 -3.23 13.25
N MET A 195 1.73 -1.98 12.95
CA MET A 195 2.84 -1.68 12.03
C MET A 195 4.18 -2.04 12.68
N LEU A 196 4.39 -1.69 13.95
CA LEU A 196 5.60 -2.03 14.72
C LEU A 196 5.83 -3.54 14.84
N VAL A 197 4.78 -4.33 15.01
CA VAL A 197 4.90 -5.79 15.07
C VAL A 197 5.06 -6.36 13.67
N PHE A 198 4.11 -6.12 12.76
CA PHE A 198 4.13 -6.78 11.43
C PHE A 198 5.28 -6.30 10.54
N GLY A 199 5.77 -5.07 10.70
CA GLY A 199 6.96 -4.56 10.03
C GLY A 199 8.26 -5.25 10.45
N ARG A 200 8.24 -6.06 11.52
CA ARG A 200 9.36 -6.88 11.98
C ARG A 200 9.12 -8.39 11.81
N LEU A 201 8.06 -8.79 11.09
CA LEU A 201 7.76 -10.19 10.78
C LEU A 201 7.91 -10.47 9.28
N ALA A 202 8.41 -11.65 8.93
CA ALA A 202 8.58 -12.13 7.55
C ALA A 202 7.22 -12.49 6.89
N ILE A 203 6.36 -11.49 6.67
CA ILE A 203 5.00 -11.67 6.13
C ILE A 203 4.65 -10.69 4.99
N PHE A 204 3.83 -11.18 4.04
CA PHE A 204 3.35 -10.47 2.84
C PHE A 204 2.58 -9.17 3.11
N ASP A 205 2.00 -9.00 4.30
CA ASP A 205 1.00 -7.97 4.59
C ASP A 205 1.57 -6.55 4.60
N VAL A 206 2.83 -6.38 5.02
CA VAL A 206 3.48 -5.06 5.04
C VAL A 206 3.97 -4.64 3.65
N PRO A 207 4.65 -5.50 2.86
CA PRO A 207 4.90 -5.24 1.44
C PRO A 207 3.63 -4.92 0.63
N LEU A 208 2.54 -5.66 0.86
CA LEU A 208 1.24 -5.34 0.26
C LEU A 208 0.75 -3.94 0.67
N THR A 209 0.83 -3.61 1.96
CA THR A 209 0.41 -2.29 2.48
C THR A 209 1.24 -1.16 1.85
N ALA A 210 2.56 -1.33 1.74
CA ALA A 210 3.46 -0.37 1.11
C ALA A 210 3.06 -0.08 -0.35
N PHE A 211 2.82 -1.13 -1.15
CA PHE A 211 2.41 -0.98 -2.54
C PHE A 211 1.00 -0.38 -2.68
N ILE A 212 0.06 -0.69 -1.79
CA ILE A 212 -1.28 -0.08 -1.77
C ILE A 212 -1.20 1.41 -1.43
N THR A 213 -0.41 1.81 -0.44
CA THR A 213 -0.21 3.23 -0.08
C THR A 213 0.54 3.98 -1.19
N ALA A 214 1.51 3.34 -1.86
CA ALA A 214 2.16 3.89 -3.04
C ALA A 214 1.19 4.09 -4.22
N ALA A 215 0.31 3.12 -4.49
CA ALA A 215 -0.73 3.23 -5.52
C ALA A 215 -1.71 4.37 -5.22
N LEU A 216 -2.19 4.48 -3.97
CA LEU A 216 -3.07 5.58 -3.53
C LEU A 216 -2.39 6.94 -3.61
N TYR A 217 -1.11 7.03 -3.24
CA TYR A 217 -0.30 8.23 -3.43
C TYR A 217 -0.23 8.63 -4.91
N CYS A 218 0.12 7.70 -5.80
CA CYS A 218 0.19 7.94 -7.24
C CYS A 218 -1.18 8.34 -7.84
N LEU A 219 -2.29 7.73 -7.41
CA LEU A 219 -3.64 8.10 -7.86
C LEU A 219 -4.04 9.52 -7.39
N VAL A 220 -3.73 9.89 -6.14
CA VAL A 220 -3.94 11.25 -5.63
C VAL A 220 -3.08 12.26 -6.41
N ARG A 221 -1.80 11.95 -6.64
CA ARG A 221 -0.90 12.77 -7.48
C ARG A 221 -1.44 12.91 -8.91
N ALA A 222 -1.93 11.83 -9.53
CA ALA A 222 -2.49 11.86 -10.87
C ALA A 222 -3.71 12.80 -11.01
N ARG A 223 -4.56 12.87 -9.97
CA ARG A 223 -5.73 13.76 -9.93
C ARG A 223 -5.37 15.22 -9.62
N LEU A 224 -4.50 15.44 -8.62
CA LEU A 224 -4.19 16.80 -8.13
C LEU A 224 -3.16 17.52 -9.00
N ASP A 225 -2.17 16.82 -9.56
CA ASP A 225 -1.11 17.44 -10.38
C ASP A 225 -1.58 17.81 -11.81
N GLY A 226 -2.84 17.57 -12.19
CA GLY A 226 -3.34 17.88 -13.54
C GLY A 226 -2.88 16.89 -14.63
N ALA A 227 -2.70 15.61 -14.27
CA ALA A 227 -2.31 14.51 -15.17
C ALA A 227 -0.93 14.60 -15.90
N PRO A 228 0.20 14.89 -15.21
CA PRO A 228 1.51 14.56 -15.75
C PRO A 228 1.62 13.03 -15.90
N MET A 229 1.91 12.56 -17.11
CA MET A 229 1.64 11.18 -17.55
C MET A 229 2.19 10.10 -16.58
N ARG A 230 3.36 10.33 -15.97
CA ARG A 230 4.08 9.40 -15.08
C ARG A 230 3.26 8.80 -13.91
N TRP A 231 2.27 9.51 -13.35
CA TRP A 231 1.61 9.02 -12.12
C TRP A 231 0.66 7.86 -12.36
N TRP A 232 0.10 7.74 -13.57
CA TRP A 232 -0.78 6.63 -13.94
C TRP A 232 -0.04 5.28 -14.09
N PRO A 233 1.06 5.15 -14.87
CA PRO A 233 1.87 3.93 -14.89
C PRO A 233 2.55 3.66 -13.54
N ALA A 234 2.90 4.70 -12.75
CA ALA A 234 3.41 4.48 -11.39
C ALA A 234 2.36 3.87 -10.43
N ALA A 235 1.09 4.29 -10.53
CA ALA A 235 -0.01 3.64 -9.81
C ALA A 235 -0.25 2.21 -10.33
N GLY A 236 -0.20 2.01 -11.65
CA GLY A 236 -0.29 0.71 -12.31
C GLY A 236 0.75 -0.28 -11.79
N LEU A 237 2.03 0.08 -11.89
CA LEU A 237 3.17 -0.72 -11.42
C LEU A 237 3.05 -1.06 -9.93
N ALA A 238 2.67 -0.10 -9.08
CA ALA A 238 2.46 -0.35 -7.66
C ALA A 238 1.34 -1.39 -7.42
N MET A 239 0.21 -1.32 -8.14
CA MET A 239 -0.85 -2.33 -8.08
C MET A 239 -0.40 -3.69 -8.65
N GLY A 240 0.44 -3.70 -9.68
CA GLY A 240 1.04 -4.92 -10.24
C GLY A 240 1.94 -5.64 -9.23
N LEU A 241 2.81 -4.91 -8.55
CA LEU A 241 3.67 -5.44 -7.48
C LEU A 241 2.85 -5.87 -6.25
N ALA A 242 1.76 -5.16 -5.92
CA ALA A 242 0.80 -5.59 -4.90
C ALA A 242 0.12 -6.93 -5.27
N VAL A 243 -0.25 -7.13 -6.54
CA VAL A 243 -0.78 -8.40 -7.04
C VAL A 243 0.27 -9.50 -7.01
N LEU A 244 1.51 -9.22 -7.40
CA LEU A 244 2.61 -10.18 -7.32
C LEU A 244 3.02 -10.50 -5.86
N THR A 245 2.56 -9.71 -4.89
CA THR A 245 2.72 -9.95 -3.44
C THR A 245 1.60 -10.82 -2.85
N LYS A 246 0.32 -10.51 -3.13
CA LYS A 246 -0.82 -11.19 -2.44
C LYS A 246 -2.06 -11.46 -3.31
N GLY A 247 -1.92 -11.42 -4.62
CA GLY A 247 -3.00 -11.71 -5.58
C GLY A 247 -3.96 -10.54 -5.79
N PRO A 248 -5.16 -10.78 -6.37
CA PRO A 248 -6.06 -9.73 -6.87
C PRO A 248 -6.46 -8.62 -5.87
N VAL A 249 -6.32 -8.89 -4.56
CA VAL A 249 -6.48 -7.88 -3.49
C VAL A 249 -5.59 -6.64 -3.70
N GLY A 250 -4.42 -6.79 -4.32
CA GLY A 250 -3.48 -5.70 -4.62
C GLY A 250 -3.96 -4.68 -5.65
N VAL A 251 -4.94 -5.04 -6.50
CA VAL A 251 -5.67 -4.12 -7.38
C VAL A 251 -6.99 -3.70 -6.73
N ALA A 252 -7.74 -4.66 -6.16
CA ALA A 252 -9.08 -4.41 -5.64
C ALA A 252 -9.10 -3.37 -4.51
N VAL A 253 -8.22 -3.48 -3.52
CA VAL A 253 -8.19 -2.59 -2.35
C VAL A 253 -7.87 -1.12 -2.72
N PRO A 254 -6.78 -0.79 -3.44
CA PRO A 254 -6.49 0.60 -3.81
C PRO A 254 -7.55 1.17 -4.77
N LEU A 255 -8.13 0.38 -5.68
CA LEU A 255 -9.19 0.88 -6.57
C LEU A 255 -10.52 1.12 -5.83
N LEU A 256 -10.92 0.26 -4.89
CA LEU A 256 -12.11 0.48 -4.06
C LEU A 256 -11.95 1.72 -3.17
N ALA A 257 -10.80 1.84 -2.49
CA ALA A 257 -10.45 3.01 -1.69
C ALA A 257 -10.46 4.28 -2.54
N TRP A 258 -9.84 4.25 -3.72
CA TRP A 258 -9.84 5.38 -4.66
C TRP A 258 -11.24 5.74 -5.15
N ALA A 259 -12.06 4.76 -5.54
CA ALA A 259 -13.41 4.99 -6.04
C ALA A 259 -14.30 5.70 -4.99
N ALA A 260 -14.29 5.22 -3.75
CA ALA A 260 -15.04 5.81 -2.64
C ALA A 260 -14.49 7.19 -2.22
N ALA A 261 -13.16 7.34 -2.15
CA ALA A 261 -12.52 8.50 -1.56
C ALA A 261 -12.30 9.67 -2.54
N ARG A 262 -12.08 9.42 -3.84
CA ARG A 262 -11.74 10.48 -4.83
C ARG A 262 -12.79 11.59 -4.95
N GLY A 263 -14.04 11.31 -4.56
CA GLY A 263 -15.13 12.28 -4.54
C GLY A 263 -15.02 13.34 -3.43
N ALA A 264 -14.11 13.18 -2.46
CA ALA A 264 -13.79 14.21 -1.47
C ALA A 264 -12.70 15.19 -1.95
N LEU A 265 -11.92 14.81 -2.96
CA LEU A 265 -10.84 15.65 -3.51
C LEU A 265 -11.36 16.59 -4.61
N PRO A 266 -10.74 17.77 -4.80
CA PRO A 266 -11.04 18.68 -5.91
C PRO A 266 -11.16 17.97 -7.26
N ARG A 267 -12.06 18.44 -8.14
CA ARG A 267 -12.17 17.90 -9.50
C ARG A 267 -10.85 18.17 -10.26
N PRO A 268 -10.33 17.22 -11.05
CA PRO A 268 -9.15 17.47 -11.89
C PRO A 268 -9.49 18.54 -12.94
N ALA A 269 -8.48 19.34 -13.33
CA ALA A 269 -8.64 20.42 -14.31
C ALA A 269 -9.02 19.95 -15.74
N GLY A 270 -8.98 18.64 -16.00
CA GLY A 270 -9.44 18.02 -17.23
C GLY A 270 -9.85 16.57 -17.02
N ARG A 271 -10.47 15.96 -18.04
CA ARG A 271 -10.69 14.50 -18.06
C ARG A 271 -9.36 13.82 -18.42
N ALA A 272 -8.95 12.83 -17.63
CA ALA A 272 -7.87 11.93 -18.06
C ALA A 272 -8.36 11.15 -19.28
N GLY A 273 -7.60 11.19 -20.38
CA GLY A 273 -7.88 10.42 -21.58
C GLY A 273 -7.64 8.92 -21.38
N VAL A 274 -7.94 8.13 -22.40
CA VAL A 274 -7.75 6.66 -22.38
C VAL A 274 -6.26 6.28 -22.24
N VAL A 275 -5.36 7.05 -22.85
CA VAL A 275 -3.91 6.77 -22.87
C VAL A 275 -3.30 6.59 -21.46
N PRO A 276 -3.46 7.52 -20.49
CA PRO A 276 -2.98 7.30 -19.13
C PRO A 276 -3.52 6.02 -18.47
N LEU A 277 -4.78 5.65 -18.71
CA LEU A 277 -5.37 4.41 -18.17
C LEU A 277 -4.74 3.17 -18.82
N VAL A 278 -4.52 3.19 -20.14
CA VAL A 278 -3.81 2.11 -20.86
C VAL A 278 -2.38 1.96 -20.33
N LEU A 279 -1.66 3.07 -20.10
CA LEU A 279 -0.32 3.03 -19.50
C LEU A 279 -0.33 2.51 -18.05
N ALA A 280 -1.37 2.78 -17.26
CA ALA A 280 -1.56 2.18 -15.94
C ALA A 280 -1.78 0.65 -16.03
N LEU A 281 -2.62 0.21 -16.97
CA LEU A 281 -2.88 -1.22 -17.19
C LEU A 281 -1.61 -1.96 -17.66
N LEU A 282 -0.89 -1.41 -18.64
CA LEU A 282 0.36 -2.00 -19.14
C LEU A 282 1.45 -2.06 -18.06
N ALA A 283 1.66 -0.98 -17.30
CA ALA A 283 2.64 -0.95 -16.23
C ALA A 283 2.30 -1.89 -15.05
N GLY A 284 1.02 -2.11 -14.77
CA GLY A 284 0.56 -3.09 -13.78
C GLY A 284 0.59 -4.54 -14.29
N ALA A 285 0.39 -4.76 -15.58
CA ALA A 285 0.51 -6.06 -16.22
C ALA A 285 1.98 -6.50 -16.35
N LEU A 286 2.90 -5.58 -16.59
CA LEU A 286 4.33 -5.85 -16.84
C LEU A 286 5.01 -6.76 -15.79
N PRO A 287 4.87 -6.58 -14.46
CA PRO A 287 5.44 -7.52 -13.48
C PRO A 287 4.60 -8.79 -13.28
N VAL A 288 3.30 -8.76 -13.60
CA VAL A 288 2.37 -9.87 -13.29
C VAL A 288 2.32 -10.90 -14.42
N VAL A 289 2.11 -10.46 -15.65
CA VAL A 289 1.84 -11.35 -16.80
C VAL A 289 3.01 -12.27 -17.14
N PRO A 290 4.28 -11.83 -17.22
CA PRO A 290 5.39 -12.72 -17.55
C PRO A 290 5.58 -13.84 -16.52
N TRP A 291 5.49 -13.52 -15.23
CA TRP A 291 5.55 -14.53 -14.17
C TRP A 291 4.31 -15.44 -14.18
N LEU A 292 3.12 -14.89 -14.36
CA LEU A 292 1.87 -15.66 -14.40
C LEU A 292 1.87 -16.68 -15.54
N VAL A 293 2.37 -16.30 -16.72
CA VAL A 293 2.57 -17.20 -17.86
C VAL A 293 3.62 -18.26 -17.55
N ALA A 294 4.80 -17.87 -17.04
CA ALA A 294 5.90 -18.79 -16.74
C ALA A 294 5.56 -19.81 -15.62
N ALA A 295 4.73 -19.41 -14.65
CA ALA A 295 4.22 -20.32 -13.62
C ALA A 295 3.16 -21.28 -14.19
N ALA A 296 2.23 -20.77 -15.02
CA ALA A 296 1.17 -21.57 -15.62
C ALA A 296 1.66 -22.60 -16.65
N THR A 297 2.77 -22.33 -17.36
CA THR A 297 3.37 -23.31 -18.29
C THR A 297 4.11 -24.44 -17.58
N ARG A 298 4.50 -24.26 -16.30
CA ARG A 298 5.17 -25.30 -15.49
C ARG A 298 4.22 -26.09 -14.61
N GLU A 299 3.23 -25.43 -14.02
CA GLU A 299 2.19 -26.04 -13.19
C GLU A 299 0.81 -25.63 -13.72
N PRO A 300 0.19 -26.40 -14.64
CA PRO A 300 -1.07 -26.03 -15.29
C PRO A 300 -2.25 -25.80 -14.33
N ASP A 301 -2.23 -26.46 -13.16
CA ASP A 301 -3.21 -26.27 -12.09
C ASP A 301 -3.12 -24.88 -11.42
N PHE A 302 -2.02 -24.14 -11.62
CA PHE A 302 -1.73 -22.89 -10.90
C PHE A 302 -2.82 -21.83 -11.07
N LEU A 303 -3.24 -21.58 -12.32
CA LEU A 303 -4.27 -20.56 -12.62
C LEU A 303 -5.59 -20.88 -11.92
N ARG A 304 -5.99 -22.15 -11.94
CA ARG A 304 -7.20 -22.65 -11.28
C ARG A 304 -7.09 -22.47 -9.77
N TYR A 305 -6.00 -22.90 -9.16
CA TYR A 305 -5.83 -22.83 -7.71
C TYR A 305 -5.73 -21.39 -7.19
N ALA A 306 -4.96 -20.52 -7.85
CA ALA A 306 -4.76 -19.13 -7.43
C ALA A 306 -6.03 -18.26 -7.59
N LEU A 307 -6.77 -18.43 -8.70
CA LEU A 307 -7.97 -17.64 -8.99
C LEU A 307 -9.24 -18.23 -8.35
N VAL A 308 -9.42 -19.55 -8.36
CA VAL A 308 -10.64 -20.19 -7.85
C VAL A 308 -10.53 -20.51 -6.37
N ASP A 309 -9.54 -21.29 -5.92
CA ASP A 309 -9.47 -21.74 -4.51
C ASP A 309 -8.93 -20.66 -3.55
N GLU A 310 -7.82 -19.99 -3.86
CA GLU A 310 -7.22 -18.98 -2.97
C GLU A 310 -7.90 -17.60 -3.02
N THR A 311 -8.61 -17.28 -4.13
CA THR A 311 -9.35 -16.02 -4.31
C THR A 311 -10.86 -16.22 -4.24
N ALA A 312 -11.52 -16.73 -5.29
CA ALA A 312 -12.98 -16.73 -5.38
C ALA A 312 -13.66 -17.50 -4.23
N LEU A 313 -13.30 -18.76 -4.01
CA LEU A 313 -13.86 -19.62 -2.96
C LEU A 313 -13.47 -19.15 -1.55
N ARG A 314 -12.31 -18.49 -1.38
CA ARG A 314 -11.96 -17.88 -0.08
C ARG A 314 -12.86 -16.69 0.27
N PHE A 315 -13.21 -15.85 -0.71
CA PHE A 315 -14.09 -14.69 -0.48
C PHE A 315 -15.56 -15.09 -0.37
N LEU A 316 -16.02 -16.09 -1.15
CA LEU A 316 -17.43 -16.43 -1.31
C LEU A 316 -17.92 -17.61 -0.46
N SER A 317 -17.05 -18.48 0.08
CA SER A 317 -17.48 -19.74 0.74
C SER A 317 -17.02 -19.87 2.20
N PRO A 318 -17.81 -19.37 3.20
CA PRO A 318 -17.47 -19.44 4.62
C PRO A 318 -17.14 -20.85 5.14
N ALA A 319 -17.89 -21.86 4.67
CA ALA A 319 -17.81 -23.23 5.17
C ALA A 319 -16.47 -23.94 4.87
N ARG A 320 -15.82 -23.64 3.72
CA ARG A 320 -14.70 -24.45 3.21
C ARG A 320 -13.38 -24.27 3.98
N PHE A 321 -13.29 -23.24 4.84
CA PHE A 321 -12.05 -22.88 5.56
C PHE A 321 -12.16 -22.81 7.09
N HIS A 322 -13.35 -22.97 7.70
CA HIS A 322 -13.55 -22.87 9.16
C HIS A 322 -13.00 -21.56 9.79
N ARG A 323 -12.98 -20.47 9.01
CA ARG A 323 -12.41 -19.15 9.37
C ARG A 323 -13.43 -18.02 9.25
N ALA A 324 -14.71 -18.35 9.43
CA ALA A 324 -15.79 -17.39 9.47
C ALA A 324 -15.72 -16.56 10.76
N GLY A 325 -15.35 -15.29 10.63
CA GLY A 325 -15.45 -14.31 11.71
C GLY A 325 -16.69 -13.42 11.53
N PRO A 326 -17.30 -12.92 12.61
CA PRO A 326 -18.48 -12.05 12.54
C PRO A 326 -18.17 -10.77 11.74
N VAL A 327 -19.21 -10.10 11.21
CA VAL A 327 -19.05 -8.86 10.43
C VAL A 327 -18.35 -7.78 11.26
N TYR A 328 -18.70 -7.64 12.54
CA TYR A 328 -18.06 -6.70 13.48
C TYR A 328 -16.61 -7.04 13.86
N PHE A 329 -15.99 -8.10 13.30
CA PHE A 329 -14.64 -8.53 13.69
C PHE A 329 -13.60 -7.41 13.63
N TYR A 330 -13.56 -6.62 12.55
CA TYR A 330 -12.60 -5.53 12.42
C TYR A 330 -12.88 -4.39 13.39
N ALA A 331 -14.14 -4.13 13.74
CA ALA A 331 -14.47 -3.17 14.81
C ALA A 331 -13.92 -3.61 16.18
N THR A 332 -13.78 -4.92 16.44
CA THR A 332 -13.13 -5.42 17.67
C THR A 332 -11.61 -5.48 17.61
N VAL A 333 -11.00 -5.47 16.41
CA VAL A 333 -9.54 -5.60 16.24
C VAL A 333 -8.84 -4.25 16.03
N LEU A 334 -9.46 -3.32 15.30
CA LEU A 334 -8.87 -2.01 14.98
C LEU A 334 -8.50 -1.19 16.23
N PRO A 335 -9.27 -1.18 17.34
CA PRO A 335 -8.87 -0.55 18.59
C PRO A 335 -7.50 -1.02 19.11
N TRP A 336 -7.25 -2.32 19.09
CA TRP A 336 -5.98 -2.89 19.54
C TRP A 336 -4.86 -2.75 18.51
N ALA A 337 -5.19 -2.75 17.22
CA ALA A 337 -4.24 -2.55 16.13
C ALA A 337 -3.61 -1.15 16.14
N LEU A 338 -4.43 -0.13 16.46
CA LEU A 338 -4.05 1.28 16.58
C LEU A 338 -3.53 1.64 17.99
N GLY A 339 -3.99 0.94 19.04
CA GLY A 339 -3.55 1.14 20.41
C GLY A 339 -3.89 2.55 20.92
N VAL A 340 -2.88 3.28 21.42
CA VAL A 340 -3.05 4.66 21.93
C VAL A 340 -3.71 5.60 20.90
N TRP A 341 -3.47 5.38 19.60
CA TRP A 341 -4.05 6.18 18.54
C TRP A 341 -5.58 6.04 18.42
N THR A 342 -6.19 4.99 18.96
CA THR A 342 -7.65 4.88 19.07
C THR A 342 -8.23 5.91 20.03
N VAL A 343 -7.57 6.17 21.16
CA VAL A 343 -8.01 7.17 22.14
C VAL A 343 -7.88 8.57 21.54
N VAL A 344 -6.77 8.85 20.85
CA VAL A 344 -6.54 10.11 20.14
C VAL A 344 -7.57 10.33 19.03
N LEU A 345 -7.88 9.28 18.24
CA LEU A 345 -8.89 9.34 17.18
C LEU A 345 -10.32 9.58 17.74
N ALA A 346 -10.67 8.92 18.84
CA ALA A 346 -11.95 9.11 19.52
C ALA A 346 -12.10 10.53 20.08
N ALA A 347 -11.08 11.04 20.78
CA ALA A 347 -11.05 12.43 21.27
C ALA A 347 -11.09 13.46 20.12
N SER A 348 -10.50 13.13 18.97
CA SER A 348 -10.50 13.98 17.77
C SER A 348 -11.84 14.00 17.02
N ALA A 349 -12.79 13.11 17.32
CA ALA A 349 -14.03 12.97 16.55
C ALA A 349 -14.88 14.26 16.53
N GLY A 350 -15.06 14.92 17.67
CA GLY A 350 -15.79 16.19 17.77
C GLY A 350 -15.16 17.32 16.93
N PRO A 351 -13.86 17.62 17.09
CA PRO A 351 -13.11 18.50 16.20
C PRO A 351 -13.22 18.14 14.71
N LEU A 352 -13.11 16.87 14.33
CA LEU A 352 -13.19 16.43 12.93
C LEU A 352 -14.60 16.62 12.33
N VAL A 353 -15.66 16.40 13.12
CA VAL A 353 -17.05 16.66 12.69
C VAL A 353 -17.32 18.16 12.52
N ARG A 354 -16.77 19.02 13.40
CA ARG A 354 -16.84 20.49 13.25
C ARG A 354 -16.14 20.95 11.97
N LEU A 355 -14.87 20.58 11.81
CA LEU A 355 -14.04 20.85 10.62
C LEU A 355 -14.73 20.43 9.31
N TRP A 356 -15.44 19.29 9.32
CA TRP A 356 -16.21 18.82 8.16
C TRP A 356 -17.49 19.62 7.90
N ARG A 357 -18.22 20.04 8.95
CA ARG A 357 -19.42 20.90 8.84
C ARG A 357 -19.09 22.33 8.41
N GLU A 358 -17.96 22.85 8.89
CA GLU A 358 -17.46 24.20 8.62
C GLU A 358 -16.83 24.35 7.21
N GLY A 359 -16.69 23.25 6.46
CA GLY A 359 -16.18 23.28 5.08
C GLY A 359 -14.69 23.63 4.97
N ALA A 360 -13.93 23.47 6.05
CA ALA A 360 -12.50 23.78 6.12
C ALA A 360 -11.70 23.09 5.00
N PRO A 361 -10.56 23.65 4.53
CA PRO A 361 -9.80 23.08 3.40
C PRO A 361 -9.31 21.66 3.68
N GLU A 362 -9.06 21.28 4.94
CA GLU A 362 -8.71 19.93 5.36
C GLU A 362 -9.88 18.93 5.29
N ALA A 363 -11.14 19.38 5.19
CA ALA A 363 -12.32 18.51 5.14
C ALA A 363 -12.29 17.57 3.92
N ALA A 364 -11.68 18.02 2.81
CA ALA A 364 -11.42 17.20 1.62
C ALA A 364 -10.47 16.01 1.93
N ALA A 365 -9.44 16.25 2.73
CA ALA A 365 -8.45 15.25 3.13
C ALA A 365 -9.00 14.28 4.19
N VAL A 366 -9.71 14.81 5.20
CA VAL A 366 -10.42 14.00 6.21
C VAL A 366 -11.47 13.12 5.53
N GLY A 367 -12.27 13.68 4.62
CA GLY A 367 -13.27 12.94 3.84
C GLY A 367 -12.65 11.89 2.92
N PHE A 368 -11.48 12.15 2.34
CA PHE A 368 -10.73 11.15 1.57
C PHE A 368 -10.28 9.98 2.47
N ALA A 369 -9.58 10.29 3.57
CA ALA A 369 -9.05 9.28 4.48
C ALA A 369 -10.16 8.42 5.12
N ALA A 370 -11.24 9.05 5.60
CA ALA A 370 -12.37 8.37 6.22
C ALA A 370 -13.10 7.43 5.23
N ARG A 371 -13.37 7.88 4.00
CA ARG A 371 -14.02 7.05 2.97
C ARG A 371 -13.12 5.89 2.52
N ALA A 372 -11.82 6.13 2.35
CA ALA A 372 -10.85 5.09 2.02
C ALA A 372 -10.78 4.02 3.13
N ALA A 373 -10.64 4.44 4.39
CA ALA A 373 -10.63 3.50 5.53
C ALA A 373 -11.96 2.72 5.64
N ALA A 374 -13.10 3.41 5.53
CA ALA A 374 -14.42 2.79 5.67
C ALA A 374 -14.68 1.71 4.61
N ILE A 375 -14.37 1.95 3.33
CA ILE A 375 -14.60 0.93 2.28
C ILE A 375 -13.65 -0.27 2.40
N ILE A 376 -12.40 -0.05 2.85
CA ILE A 376 -11.45 -1.14 3.12
C ILE A 376 -11.94 -2.01 4.29
N VAL A 377 -12.35 -1.38 5.40
CA VAL A 377 -12.88 -2.10 6.57
C VAL A 377 -14.17 -2.83 6.20
N LEU A 378 -15.07 -2.23 5.42
CA LEU A 378 -16.30 -2.88 4.95
C LEU A 378 -15.99 -4.09 4.06
N PHE A 379 -15.09 -3.94 3.08
CA PHE A 379 -14.67 -5.02 2.17
C PHE A 379 -14.15 -6.25 2.93
N PHE A 380 -13.25 -6.06 3.91
CA PHE A 380 -12.75 -7.17 4.72
C PHE A 380 -13.79 -7.67 5.76
N SER A 381 -14.68 -6.82 6.26
CA SER A 381 -15.76 -7.22 7.19
C SER A 381 -16.83 -8.09 6.52
N LEU A 382 -17.11 -7.86 5.23
CA LEU A 382 -18.00 -8.70 4.43
C LEU A 382 -17.33 -9.99 3.93
N SER A 383 -15.99 -10.07 3.90
CA SER A 383 -15.27 -11.28 3.47
C SER A 383 -15.56 -12.49 4.36
N ALA A 384 -15.79 -13.64 3.72
CA ALA A 384 -16.10 -14.90 4.38
C ALA A 384 -14.96 -15.46 5.27
N SER A 385 -13.71 -15.10 4.99
CA SER A 385 -12.52 -15.66 5.64
C SER A 385 -11.75 -14.57 6.39
N LYS A 386 -11.81 -14.62 7.73
CA LYS A 386 -11.18 -13.63 8.61
C LYS A 386 -10.12 -14.32 9.50
N ARG A 387 -8.84 -13.98 9.33
CA ARG A 387 -7.77 -14.50 10.20
C ARG A 387 -7.77 -13.78 11.55
N ARG A 388 -7.81 -14.54 12.65
CA ARG A 388 -7.30 -14.14 13.95
C ARG A 388 -5.88 -14.67 14.07
N ASN A 389 -4.93 -13.83 14.47
CA ASN A 389 -3.54 -14.27 14.71
C ASN A 389 -3.38 -14.94 16.10
N THR A 390 -4.43 -15.03 16.91
CA THR A 390 -4.42 -15.82 18.14
C THR A 390 -4.53 -17.32 17.83
N CYS A 391 -3.48 -18.07 18.16
CA CYS A 391 -3.46 -19.53 18.07
C CYS A 391 -4.49 -20.15 19.05
N SER A 392 -5.73 -20.34 18.58
CA SER A 392 -6.78 -20.88 19.44
C SER A 392 -6.53 -22.37 19.74
N ARG A 393 -6.35 -22.70 21.04
CA ARG A 393 -6.09 -24.06 21.55
C ARG A 393 -7.09 -25.14 21.07
N ARG A 394 -8.25 -24.74 20.51
CA ARG A 394 -9.26 -25.67 19.96
C ARG A 394 -8.72 -26.53 18.81
N SER A 395 -7.78 -26.04 18.00
CA SER A 395 -7.22 -26.81 16.88
C SER A 395 -6.35 -28.00 17.32
N CYS A 396 -5.89 -28.03 18.58
CA CYS A 396 -5.13 -29.14 19.15
C CYS A 396 -6.02 -30.19 19.86
N ARG A 397 -7.30 -29.89 20.12
CA ARG A 397 -8.22 -30.81 20.84
C ARG A 397 -9.08 -31.70 19.94
N SER A 398 -9.19 -31.44 18.65
CA SER A 398 -10.10 -32.16 17.74
C SER A 398 -9.55 -33.47 17.14
N ARG A 399 -8.42 -34.00 17.65
CA ARG A 399 -7.86 -35.30 17.23
C ARG A 399 -7.45 -36.24 18.38
N SER A 400 -8.01 -36.06 19.57
CA SER A 400 -8.04 -37.12 20.58
C SER A 400 -9.25 -38.02 20.33
N SER A 401 -9.09 -39.08 19.55
CA SER A 401 -10.13 -40.11 19.36
C SER A 401 -10.56 -40.72 20.70
N PRO A 402 -11.84 -41.10 20.88
CA PRO A 402 -12.30 -41.70 22.12
C PRO A 402 -11.60 -43.05 22.34
N ARG A 403 -10.85 -43.18 23.44
CA ARG A 403 -10.32 -44.47 23.87
C ARG A 403 -11.47 -45.28 24.47
N LEU A 404 -11.97 -46.27 23.74
CA LEU A 404 -12.73 -47.37 24.36
C LEU A 404 -11.82 -48.03 25.40
N ALA A 405 -12.37 -48.24 26.61
CA ALA A 405 -11.67 -48.95 27.67
C ALA A 405 -12.04 -50.44 27.63
N SER A 406 -11.13 -51.28 27.14
CA SER A 406 -11.19 -52.72 27.36
C SER A 406 -9.79 -53.27 27.68
N ARG A 407 -9.73 -54.20 28.64
CA ARG A 407 -8.48 -54.83 29.11
C ARG A 407 -8.21 -56.11 28.31
N ARG A 408 -6.99 -56.32 27.82
CA ARG A 408 -6.18 -57.57 27.91
C ARG A 408 -4.87 -57.49 27.09
N ARG A 409 -3.77 -58.02 27.65
CA ARG A 409 -2.61 -58.63 26.95
C ARG A 409 -2.93 -60.13 26.72
N PRO A 410 -2.18 -60.96 25.94
CA PRO A 410 -0.77 -60.89 25.50
C PRO A 410 -0.61 -61.31 24.01
N PRO A 411 0.46 -62.03 23.55
CA PRO A 411 1.90 -62.02 23.83
C PRO A 411 2.73 -61.49 22.62
N ALA A 412 4.04 -61.76 22.55
CA ALA A 412 4.96 -61.24 21.53
C ALA A 412 5.33 -62.23 20.40
N LEU A 413 5.74 -61.70 19.23
CA LEU A 413 6.35 -62.41 18.10
C LEU A 413 7.45 -61.52 17.44
N PRO A 414 8.41 -62.11 16.69
CA PRO A 414 9.66 -61.44 16.29
C PRO A 414 9.54 -60.45 15.11
N PRO A 415 10.53 -59.57 14.88
CA PRO A 415 10.44 -58.47 13.92
C PRO A 415 10.46 -58.94 12.46
N ARG A 416 9.60 -58.33 11.64
CA ARG A 416 9.73 -58.29 10.18
C ARG A 416 10.02 -56.85 9.73
N TRP A 417 10.68 -56.73 8.58
CA TRP A 417 11.17 -55.48 7.99
C TRP A 417 10.08 -54.40 7.82
N PRO A 418 10.44 -53.11 7.88
CA PRO A 418 9.47 -52.02 7.86
C PRO A 418 8.75 -51.91 6.51
N ARG A 419 7.43 -51.73 6.57
CA ARG A 419 6.65 -51.16 5.46
C ARG A 419 6.97 -49.66 5.32
N PRO A 420 6.79 -49.05 4.13
CA PRO A 420 7.01 -47.62 3.96
C PRO A 420 6.17 -46.82 4.95
N ALA A 421 6.80 -45.88 5.65
CA ALA A 421 6.17 -45.13 6.72
C ALA A 421 5.22 -44.04 6.17
N ASP A 422 4.06 -43.88 6.81
CA ASP A 422 3.26 -42.66 6.66
C ASP A 422 4.11 -41.42 7.01
N PRO A 423 3.98 -40.30 6.29
CA PRO A 423 4.72 -39.09 6.60
C PRO A 423 4.34 -38.58 8.01
N PRO A 424 5.33 -38.23 8.87
CA PRO A 424 5.06 -37.85 10.25
C PRO A 424 4.08 -36.68 10.36
N CYS A 425 3.20 -36.72 11.37
CA CYS A 425 2.06 -35.82 11.53
C CYS A 425 2.38 -34.31 11.54
N SER A 426 3.64 -33.92 11.70
CA SER A 426 4.11 -32.54 11.54
C SER A 426 4.00 -32.04 10.09
N LEU A 427 4.36 -32.85 9.09
CA LEU A 427 4.26 -32.49 7.66
C LEU A 427 2.79 -32.28 7.22
N ALA A 428 1.90 -33.18 7.65
CA ALA A 428 0.48 -33.13 7.28
C ALA A 428 -0.27 -31.88 7.82
N SER A 429 0.33 -31.14 8.75
CA SER A 429 -0.23 -29.91 9.33
C SER A 429 0.24 -28.61 8.66
N SER A 430 1.38 -28.65 7.95
CA SER A 430 2.01 -27.49 7.30
C SER A 430 1.76 -27.42 5.80
N LEU A 431 1.51 -28.56 5.14
CA LEU A 431 1.24 -28.65 3.71
C LEU A 431 -0.14 -28.08 3.31
N SER A 432 -0.23 -27.53 2.10
CA SER A 432 -1.49 -27.05 1.52
C SER A 432 -2.42 -28.21 1.15
N ARG A 433 -3.73 -27.93 1.05
CA ARG A 433 -4.71 -28.97 0.65
C ARG A 433 -4.60 -29.38 -0.82
N TRP A 434 -3.87 -28.63 -1.66
CA TRP A 434 -3.46 -29.07 -2.99
C TRP A 434 -2.23 -29.99 -2.92
N GLN A 435 -1.21 -29.64 -2.13
CA GLN A 435 -0.03 -30.50 -1.91
C GLN A 435 -0.43 -31.87 -1.34
N LEU A 436 -1.34 -31.91 -0.35
CA LEU A 436 -1.89 -33.16 0.19
C LEU A 436 -2.62 -33.99 -0.88
N ARG A 437 -3.40 -33.36 -1.76
CA ARG A 437 -4.07 -34.05 -2.88
C ARG A 437 -3.06 -34.63 -3.87
N ARG A 438 -2.03 -33.86 -4.22
CA ARG A 438 -0.97 -34.27 -5.16
C ARG A 438 -0.11 -35.42 -4.61
N LEU A 439 0.12 -35.45 -3.30
CA LEU A 439 0.73 -36.60 -2.62
C LEU A 439 -0.16 -37.83 -2.72
N THR A 440 -1.46 -37.72 -2.40
CA THR A 440 -2.38 -38.88 -2.51
C THR A 440 -2.55 -39.39 -3.94
N SER A 441 -2.54 -38.51 -4.96
CA SER A 441 -2.63 -38.95 -6.36
C SER A 441 -1.33 -39.58 -6.85
N ARG A 442 -0.16 -39.04 -6.47
CA ARG A 442 1.13 -39.67 -6.79
C ARG A 442 1.27 -41.05 -6.12
N ALA A 443 0.88 -41.17 -4.85
CA ALA A 443 0.88 -42.44 -4.13
C ALA A 443 0.04 -43.50 -4.86
N ALA A 444 -1.19 -43.15 -5.26
CA ALA A 444 -2.07 -44.04 -6.01
C ALA A 444 -1.48 -44.50 -7.35
N SER A 445 -0.83 -43.59 -8.10
CA SER A 445 -0.13 -43.92 -9.37
C SER A 445 1.22 -44.64 -9.19
N SER A 446 1.69 -44.82 -7.96
CA SER A 446 2.89 -45.63 -7.62
C SER A 446 2.56 -46.98 -6.99
N SER A 447 1.26 -47.28 -6.82
CA SER A 447 0.72 -48.54 -6.33
C SER A 447 -0.02 -49.34 -7.42
N SER A 448 0.22 -48.98 -8.68
CA SER A 448 -0.35 -49.55 -9.91
C SER A 448 0.76 -49.78 -10.92
#